data_AF-A0A442TD70-F1
#
_entry.id   AF-A0A442TD70-F1
#
_cell.length_a   1.000
_cell.length_b   1.000
_cell.length_c   1.000
_cell.angle_alpha   90.00
_cell.angle_beta   90.00
_cell.angle_gamma   90.00
#
_symmetry.space_group_name_H-M   'P 1'
#
loop_
_entity.id
_entity.type
_entity.pdbx_description
1 polymer ?
#
loop_
_entity_poly.entity_id
_entity_poly.type
_entity_poly.pdbx_seq_one_letter_code
_entity_poly.pdbx_strand_id
1 'polypeptide(L)'
;MNAQTNIVDRILGPRTAQSAMSGIRNWDRKAGSMPLLSEQLLLMRDGPMTWSTTHTWPSVREAMISLGLARELDHIRESDGWITPRTEITEIGREVRAELRAIAKAEGRSAI
;
A
#
# COMPACT_ATOMS: atom_id res chain seq x y z
N MET A 1 5.17 16.32 -24.21
CA MET A 1 4.04 16.02 -23.31
C MET A 1 3.51 14.66 -23.69
N ASN A 2 3.86 13.60 -22.96
CA ASN A 2 3.55 12.22 -23.36
C ASN A 2 2.12 11.85 -22.96
N ALA A 3 1.29 11.63 -23.99
CA ALA A 3 -0.11 11.20 -23.90
C ALA A 3 -0.24 9.71 -23.58
N GLN A 4 0.45 9.25 -22.53
CA GLN A 4 0.18 7.97 -21.86
C GLN A 4 -0.40 8.27 -20.48
N THR A 5 -1.49 9.03 -20.46
CA THR A 5 -2.41 9.00 -19.33
C THR A 5 -2.98 7.59 -19.31
N ASN A 6 -2.46 6.76 -18.40
CA ASN A 6 -2.85 5.39 -18.15
C ASN A 6 -4.35 5.21 -18.35
N ILE A 7 -4.76 4.32 -19.25
CA ILE A 7 -6.16 3.92 -19.44
C ILE A 7 -6.80 3.52 -18.10
N VAL A 8 -5.98 2.98 -17.18
CA VAL A 8 -6.35 2.65 -15.80
C VAL A 8 -6.75 3.88 -14.98
N ASP A 9 -6.00 4.99 -15.03
CA ASP A 9 -6.33 6.24 -14.32
C ASP A 9 -7.60 6.90 -14.88
N ARG A 10 -7.92 6.63 -16.16
CA ARG A 10 -9.13 7.15 -16.81
C ARG A 10 -10.40 6.40 -16.40
N ILE A 11 -10.27 5.13 -16.01
CA ILE A 11 -11.39 4.25 -15.62
C ILE A 11 -11.62 4.30 -14.09
N LEU A 12 -10.55 4.38 -13.29
CA LEU A 12 -10.61 4.38 -11.82
C LEU A 12 -10.56 5.78 -11.20
N GLY A 13 -10.39 6.82 -12.02
CA GLY A 13 -10.13 8.19 -11.57
C GLY A 13 -8.66 8.41 -11.19
N PRO A 14 -8.23 9.67 -10.99
CA PRO A 14 -6.87 9.96 -10.58
C PRO A 14 -6.57 9.32 -9.22
N ARG A 15 -5.41 8.65 -9.11
CA ARG A 15 -4.90 8.15 -7.83
C ARG A 15 -4.57 9.33 -6.93
N THR A 16 -5.45 9.60 -5.96
CA THR A 16 -5.31 10.66 -4.96
C THR A 16 -5.36 10.07 -3.55
N ALA A 17 -4.80 10.78 -2.56
CA ALA A 17 -4.92 10.38 -1.16
C ALA A 17 -6.37 10.13 -0.73
N GLN A 18 -7.32 10.96 -1.20
CA GLN A 18 -8.73 10.78 -0.91
C GLN A 18 -9.31 9.47 -1.49
N SER A 19 -9.00 9.17 -2.75
CA SER A 19 -9.43 7.92 -3.39
C SER A 19 -8.81 6.69 -2.71
N ALA A 20 -7.54 6.79 -2.31
CA ALA A 20 -6.81 5.74 -1.63
C ALA A 20 -7.36 5.49 -0.22
N MET A 21 -7.66 6.55 0.55
CA MET A 21 -8.34 6.45 1.85
C MET A 21 -9.72 5.79 1.75
N SER A 22 -10.50 6.13 0.72
CA SER A 22 -11.78 5.47 0.46
C SER A 22 -11.60 3.98 0.13
N GLY A 23 -10.57 3.66 -0.66
CA GLY A 23 -10.16 2.29 -0.97
C GLY A 23 -9.77 1.48 0.27
N ILE A 24 -8.93 2.05 1.15
CA ILE A 24 -8.56 1.45 2.44
C ILE A 24 -9.79 1.15 3.28
N ARG A 25 -10.70 2.12 3.46
CA ARG A 25 -11.93 1.92 4.23
C ARG A 25 -12.81 0.79 3.68
N ASN A 26 -12.87 0.67 2.35
CA ASN A 26 -13.65 -0.37 1.69
C ASN A 26 -13.01 -1.75 1.84
N TRP A 27 -11.68 -1.83 1.73
CA TRP A 27 -10.93 -3.05 2.00
C TRP A 27 -11.11 -3.48 3.45
N ASP A 28 -10.80 -2.60 4.39
CA ASP A 28 -10.78 -2.92 5.83
C ASP A 28 -12.15 -3.41 6.31
N ARG A 29 -13.25 -2.84 5.77
CA ARG A 29 -14.62 -3.32 6.05
C ARG A 29 -14.87 -4.75 5.55
N LYS A 30 -14.19 -5.18 4.50
CA LYS A 30 -14.38 -6.48 3.82
C LYS A 30 -13.26 -7.48 4.10
N ALA A 31 -12.21 -7.08 4.83
CA ALA A 31 -10.99 -7.86 4.97
C ALA A 31 -11.23 -9.23 5.61
N GLY A 32 -12.20 -9.34 6.52
CA GLY A 32 -12.52 -10.60 7.19
C GLY A 32 -11.33 -11.10 8.00
N SER A 33 -10.70 -12.19 7.55
CA SER A 33 -9.46 -12.73 8.15
C SER A 33 -8.17 -12.21 7.50
N MET A 34 -8.26 -11.38 6.45
CA MET A 34 -7.10 -10.76 5.81
C MET A 34 -6.58 -9.58 6.63
N PRO A 35 -5.28 -9.23 6.53
CA PRO A 35 -4.74 -8.02 7.13
C PRO A 35 -5.44 -6.75 6.65
N LEU A 36 -5.60 -5.79 7.55
CA LEU A 36 -6.13 -4.45 7.25
C LEU A 36 -5.08 -3.62 6.50
N LEU A 37 -5.48 -2.94 5.43
CA LEU A 37 -4.56 -2.08 4.68
C LEU A 37 -4.13 -0.87 5.51
N SER A 38 -5.00 -0.34 6.36
CA SER A 38 -4.64 0.76 7.26
C SER A 38 -3.51 0.36 8.21
N GLU A 39 -3.58 -0.82 8.82
CA GLU A 39 -2.53 -1.33 9.71
C GLU A 39 -1.24 -1.63 8.96
N GLN A 40 -1.33 -2.29 7.79
CA GLN A 40 -0.14 -2.59 7.00
C GLN A 40 0.56 -1.31 6.53
N LEU A 41 -0.20 -0.29 6.14
CA LEU A 41 0.35 1.00 5.74
C LEU A 41 1.02 1.72 6.92
N LEU A 42 0.47 1.65 8.13
CA LEU A 42 1.07 2.24 9.32
C LEU A 42 2.43 1.59 9.67
N LEU A 43 2.54 0.27 9.51
CA LEU A 43 3.75 -0.52 9.75
C LEU A 43 4.79 -0.40 8.63
N MET A 44 4.37 0.07 7.44
CA MET A 44 5.24 0.19 6.27
C MET A 44 6.33 1.25 6.48
N ARG A 45 7.58 0.90 6.20
CA ARG A 45 8.72 1.83 6.22
C ARG A 45 8.79 2.67 4.94
N ASP A 46 9.48 3.81 5.02
CA ASP A 46 9.58 4.74 3.89
C ASP A 46 10.50 4.30 2.76
N GLY A 47 11.45 3.41 3.07
CA GLY A 47 12.39 2.88 2.10
C GLY A 47 11.96 1.53 1.53
N PRO A 48 12.77 0.97 0.62
CA PRO A 48 12.54 -0.34 0.06
C PRO A 48 12.39 -1.42 1.14
N MET A 49 11.35 -2.22 1.02
CA MET A 49 11.13 -3.36 1.90
C MET A 49 10.76 -4.60 1.10
N THR A 50 11.17 -5.74 1.64
CA THR A 50 10.74 -7.05 1.16
C THR A 50 9.44 -7.42 1.87
N TRP A 51 8.53 -8.06 1.14
CA TRP A 51 7.34 -8.65 1.75
C TRP A 51 7.68 -10.10 2.12
N SER A 52 7.29 -10.51 3.33
CA SER A 52 7.50 -11.88 3.78
C SER A 52 6.85 -12.86 2.80
N THR A 53 7.64 -13.83 2.32
CA THR A 53 7.22 -14.88 1.37
C THR A 53 6.52 -16.07 2.03
N THR A 54 6.48 -16.10 3.37
CA THR A 54 5.93 -17.22 4.16
C THR A 54 4.54 -16.93 4.74
N HIS A 55 4.14 -15.67 4.81
CA HIS A 55 2.80 -15.21 5.22
C HIS A 55 2.19 -14.30 4.15
N THR A 56 2.57 -14.57 2.89
CA THR A 56 2.21 -13.79 1.72
C THR A 56 0.69 -13.68 1.66
N TRP A 57 0.18 -12.48 1.83
CA TRP A 57 -1.15 -12.11 1.37
C TRP A 57 -0.95 -11.32 0.06
N PRO A 58 -0.74 -11.98 -1.11
CA PRO A 58 -0.54 -11.28 -2.38
C PRO A 58 -1.62 -10.23 -2.62
N SER A 59 -2.85 -10.53 -2.24
CA SER A 59 -4.01 -9.64 -2.33
C SER A 59 -3.81 -8.32 -1.58
N VAL A 60 -3.14 -8.33 -0.42
CA VAL A 60 -2.85 -7.09 0.35
C VAL A 60 -1.83 -6.25 -0.40
N ARG A 61 -0.75 -6.87 -0.91
CA ARG A 61 0.26 -6.19 -1.72
C ARG A 61 -0.35 -5.60 -2.99
N GLU A 62 -1.13 -6.39 -3.71
CA GLU A 62 -1.84 -5.96 -4.91
C GLU A 62 -2.79 -4.80 -4.63
N ALA A 63 -3.54 -4.85 -3.53
CA ALA A 63 -4.42 -3.76 -3.14
C ALA A 63 -3.66 -2.48 -2.78
N MET A 64 -2.52 -2.58 -2.08
CA MET A 64 -1.66 -1.42 -1.82
C MET A 64 -1.14 -0.81 -3.13
N ILE A 65 -0.76 -1.62 -4.11
CA ILE A 65 -0.27 -1.16 -5.41
C ILE A 65 -1.40 -0.56 -6.25
N SER A 66 -2.58 -1.19 -6.27
CA SER A 66 -3.73 -0.74 -7.06
C SER A 66 -4.26 0.60 -6.55
N LEU A 67 -4.24 0.81 -5.23
CA LEU A 67 -4.60 2.09 -4.60
C LEU A 67 -3.49 3.14 -4.69
N GLY A 68 -2.33 2.79 -5.24
CA GLY A 68 -1.20 3.69 -5.37
C GLY A 68 -0.50 4.00 -4.04
N LEU A 69 -0.70 3.20 -2.99
CA LEU A 69 -0.07 3.35 -1.69
C LEU A 69 1.38 2.84 -1.70
N ALA A 70 1.64 1.81 -2.50
CA ALA A 70 2.97 1.24 -2.70
C ALA A 70 3.26 1.06 -4.19
N ARG A 71 4.53 0.95 -4.55
CA ARG A 71 4.99 0.57 -5.89
C ARG A 71 5.92 -0.63 -5.82
N GLU A 72 5.94 -1.43 -6.88
CA GLU A 72 6.93 -2.49 -7.03
C GLU A 72 8.32 -1.90 -7.33
N LEU A 73 9.34 -2.58 -6.82
CA LEU A 73 10.73 -2.33 -7.16
C LEU A 73 11.33 -3.57 -7.83
N ASP A 74 12.51 -3.41 -8.40
CA ASP A 74 13.28 -4.54 -8.90
C ASP A 74 13.49 -5.60 -7.81
N HIS A 75 13.24 -6.84 -8.19
CA HIS A 75 13.40 -8.00 -7.31
C HIS A 75 14.87 -8.17 -6.92
N ILE A 76 15.10 -8.63 -5.68
CA ILE A 76 16.44 -9.10 -5.29
C ILE A 76 16.52 -10.58 -5.65
N ARG A 77 17.62 -10.96 -6.32
CA ARG A 77 18.00 -12.35 -6.50
C ARG A 77 19.03 -12.70 -5.43
N GLU A 78 18.63 -13.55 -4.51
CA GLU A 78 19.47 -14.04 -3.42
C GLU A 78 20.52 -15.03 -3.96
N SER A 79 21.57 -15.29 -3.18
CA SER A 79 22.69 -16.15 -3.56
C SER A 79 22.30 -17.63 -3.76
N ASP A 80 21.21 -18.06 -3.16
CA ASP A 80 20.61 -19.40 -3.32
C ASP A 80 19.66 -19.50 -4.53
N GLY A 81 19.49 -18.40 -5.28
CA GLY A 81 18.62 -18.32 -6.45
C GLY A 81 17.18 -17.90 -6.13
N TRP A 82 16.82 -17.65 -4.86
CA TRP A 82 15.50 -17.16 -4.48
C TRP A 82 15.25 -15.73 -5.00
N ILE A 83 14.01 -15.46 -5.43
CA ILE A 83 13.59 -14.14 -5.91
C ILE A 83 12.70 -13.49 -4.86
N THR A 84 13.21 -12.44 -4.23
CA THR A 84 12.49 -11.71 -3.18
C THR A 84 11.81 -10.46 -3.77
N PRO A 85 10.47 -10.38 -3.76
CA PRO A 85 9.74 -9.20 -4.22
C PRO A 85 9.96 -8.01 -3.29
N ARG A 86 10.03 -6.83 -3.88
CA ARG A 86 10.25 -5.57 -3.17
C ARG A 86 9.20 -4.54 -3.51
N THR A 87 8.93 -3.71 -2.53
CA THR A 87 8.06 -2.55 -2.69
C THR A 87 8.60 -1.36 -1.94
N GLU A 88 8.13 -0.18 -2.30
CA GLU A 88 8.35 1.06 -1.56
C GLU A 88 7.04 1.83 -1.46
N ILE A 89 6.86 2.54 -0.34
CA ILE A 89 5.71 3.43 -0.17
C ILE A 89 5.81 4.59 -1.16
N THR A 90 4.68 4.98 -1.75
CA THR A 90 4.63 6.14 -2.65
C THR A 90 4.44 7.43 -1.84
N GLU A 91 4.48 8.57 -2.52
CA GLU A 91 4.09 9.86 -1.94
C GLU A 91 2.63 9.84 -1.42
N ILE A 92 1.70 9.33 -2.22
CA ILE A 92 0.29 9.11 -1.82
C ILE A 92 0.22 8.22 -0.58
N GLY A 93 1.00 7.12 -0.54
CA GLY A 93 1.04 6.24 0.61
C GLY A 93 1.50 6.96 1.89
N ARG A 94 2.49 7.85 1.80
CA ARG A 94 2.97 8.64 2.94
C ARG A 94 1.93 9.65 3.42
N GLU A 95 1.25 10.35 2.51
CA GLU A 95 0.16 11.28 2.82
C GLU A 95 -0.96 10.57 3.58
N VAL A 96 -1.42 9.46 3.02
CA VAL A 96 -2.48 8.63 3.60
C VAL A 96 -2.06 8.08 4.96
N ARG A 97 -0.82 7.63 5.11
CA ARG A 97 -0.28 7.16 6.40
C ARG A 97 -0.28 8.26 7.45
N ALA A 98 0.08 9.49 7.08
CA ALA A 98 0.04 10.64 7.98
C ALA A 98 -1.41 10.93 8.42
N GLU A 99 -2.37 10.85 7.51
CA GLU A 99 -3.79 11.05 7.80
C GLU A 99 -4.34 9.95 8.74
N LEU A 100 -3.98 8.69 8.51
CA LEU A 100 -4.32 7.57 9.39
C LEU A 100 -3.76 7.76 10.80
N ARG A 101 -2.51 8.24 10.94
CA ARG A 101 -1.91 8.56 12.25
C ARG A 101 -2.66 9.68 12.96
N ALA A 102 -3.08 10.71 12.23
CA ALA A 102 -3.88 11.79 12.79
C ALA A 102 -5.24 11.30 13.29
N ILE A 103 -5.91 10.42 12.54
CA ILE A 103 -7.19 9.79 12.93
C ILE A 103 -6.99 8.93 14.18
N ALA A 104 -6.00 8.03 14.19
CA ALA A 104 -5.72 7.17 15.35
C ALA A 104 -5.45 8.00 16.63
N LYS A 105 -4.69 9.08 16.50
CA LYS A 105 -4.44 10.03 17.61
C LYS A 105 -5.73 10.70 18.10
N ALA A 106 -6.61 11.11 17.20
CA ALA A 106 -7.90 11.72 17.56
C ALA A 106 -8.86 10.72 18.24
N GLU A 107 -8.78 9.44 17.88
CA GLU A 107 -9.57 8.36 18.49
C GLU A 107 -8.97 7.84 19.82
N GLY A 108 -7.84 8.39 20.27
CA GLY A 108 -7.15 7.92 21.48
C GLY A 108 -6.50 6.53 21.33
N ARG A 109 -6.34 6.05 20.09
CA ARG A 109 -5.63 4.79 19.80
C ARG A 109 -4.14 5.08 19.64
N SER A 110 -3.30 4.27 20.28
CA SER A 110 -1.85 4.35 20.08
C SER A 110 -1.54 3.91 18.65
N ALA A 111 -1.15 4.86 17.80
CA ALA A 111 -0.68 4.57 16.45
C ALA A 111 0.69 3.89 16.57
N ILE A 112 0.70 2.57 16.37
CA ILE A 112 1.90 1.73 16.44
C ILE A 112 2.89 2.12 15.33
#